data_AF-A0A8T1GEI3-F1
#
_entry.id   AF-A0A8T1GEI3-F1
#
_cell.length_a   1.000
_cell.length_b   1.000
_cell.length_c   1.000
_cell.angle_alpha   90.00
_cell.angle_beta   90.00
_cell.angle_gamma   90.00
#
_symmetry.space_group_name_H-M   'P 1'
#
loop_
_entity.id
_entity.type
_entity.pdbx_description
1 polymer ?
#
loop_
_entity_poly.entity_id
_entity_poly.type
_entity_poly.pdbx_seq_one_letter_code
_entity_poly.pdbx_strand_id
1 'polypeptide(L)'
;MQRSNHFTLFREKLYRHSLDEKTIELEEFLRMAMTTWQNVFDGQMQQVSKTIEISGVLDPEGFARCLTANDLEFTTGERYELFDLMTQEGDESVIPSKKMVQLIMEAKHLRPAVPSSTLTAS
;
A
#
# COMPACT_ATOMS: atom_id res chain seq x y z
N MET A 1 -8.89 -25.46 53.55
CA MET A 1 -7.94 -24.65 52.75
C MET A 1 -7.52 -25.30 51.42
N GLN A 2 -7.29 -26.63 51.32
CA GLN A 2 -6.84 -27.26 50.05
C GLN A 2 -7.81 -27.11 48.84
N ARG A 3 -9.14 -27.21 49.05
CA ARG A 3 -10.14 -27.04 47.97
C ARG A 3 -10.15 -25.64 47.33
N SER A 4 -9.80 -24.61 48.10
CA SER A 4 -9.70 -23.22 47.62
C SER A 4 -8.53 -23.05 46.65
N ASN A 5 -7.38 -23.65 46.95
CA ASN A 5 -6.19 -23.55 46.10
C ASN A 5 -6.37 -24.29 44.76
N HIS A 6 -7.04 -25.44 44.76
CA HIS A 6 -7.36 -26.17 43.53
C HIS A 6 -8.30 -25.40 42.60
N PHE A 7 -9.29 -24.70 43.17
CA PHE A 7 -10.21 -23.88 42.39
C PHE A 7 -9.52 -22.65 41.78
N THR A 8 -8.66 -21.98 42.54
CA THR A 8 -7.87 -20.84 42.04
C THR A 8 -6.92 -21.26 40.92
N LEU A 9 -6.18 -22.36 41.09
CA LEU A 9 -5.27 -22.90 40.06
C LEU A 9 -6.03 -23.32 38.79
N PHE A 10 -7.23 -23.88 38.93
CA PHE A 10 -8.06 -24.25 37.79
C PHE A 10 -8.53 -23.00 37.01
N ARG A 11 -8.98 -21.94 37.70
CA ARG A 11 -9.36 -20.67 37.07
C ARG A 11 -8.20 -19.99 36.37
N GLU A 12 -7.01 -20.01 36.98
CA GLU A 12 -5.80 -19.46 36.37
C GLU A 12 -5.42 -20.22 35.09
N LYS A 13 -5.49 -21.55 35.11
CA LYS A 13 -5.26 -22.38 33.92
C LYS A 13 -6.27 -22.10 32.81
N LEU A 14 -7.56 -22.02 33.13
CA LEU A 14 -8.60 -21.68 32.16
C LEU A 14 -8.38 -20.28 31.56
N TYR A 15 -8.04 -19.30 32.40
CA TYR A 15 -7.78 -17.95 31.94
C TYR A 15 -6.58 -17.87 31.00
N ARG A 16 -5.46 -18.53 31.35
CA ARG A 16 -4.27 -18.62 30.47
C ARG A 16 -4.61 -19.29 29.15
N HIS A 17 -5.30 -20.43 29.18
CA HIS A 17 -5.73 -21.12 27.96
C HIS A 17 -6.60 -20.21 27.06
N SER A 18 -7.54 -19.46 27.66
CA SER A 18 -8.39 -18.54 26.89
C SER A 18 -7.62 -17.35 26.30
N LEU A 19 -6.52 -16.91 26.92
CA LEU A 19 -5.64 -15.89 26.36
C LEU A 19 -4.79 -16.45 25.23
N ASP A 20 -4.28 -17.67 25.39
CA ASP A 20 -3.50 -18.36 24.36
C ASP A 20 -4.37 -18.60 23.11
N GLU A 21 -5.60 -19.09 23.27
CA GLU A 21 -6.58 -19.25 22.17
C GLU A 21 -6.86 -17.91 21.46
N LYS A 22 -7.15 -16.84 22.22
CA LYS A 22 -7.38 -15.51 21.63
C LYS A 22 -6.16 -14.95 20.91
N THR A 23 -4.96 -15.28 21.39
CA THR A 23 -3.70 -14.87 20.74
C THR A 23 -3.53 -15.60 19.42
N ILE A 24 -3.79 -16.91 19.39
CA ILE A 24 -3.77 -17.71 18.15
C ILE A 24 -4.80 -17.18 17.14
N GLU A 25 -6.02 -16.88 17.57
CA GLU A 25 -7.06 -16.30 16.72
C GLU A 25 -6.65 -14.94 16.14
N LEU A 26 -6.03 -14.08 16.97
CA LEU A 26 -5.54 -12.78 16.52
C LEU A 26 -4.39 -12.91 15.51
N GLU A 27 -3.43 -13.80 15.76
CA GLU A 27 -2.32 -14.07 14.82
C GLU A 27 -2.82 -14.62 13.49
N GLU A 28 -3.79 -15.54 13.53
CA GLU A 28 -4.44 -16.05 12.33
C GLU A 28 -5.18 -14.95 11.58
N PHE A 29 -5.96 -14.13 12.27
CA PHE A 29 -6.63 -12.98 11.68
C PHE A 29 -5.64 -12.02 11.01
N LEU A 30 -4.56 -11.64 11.70
CA LEU A 30 -3.53 -10.75 11.17
C LEU A 30 -2.84 -11.36 9.94
N ARG A 31 -2.49 -12.64 9.99
CA ARG A 31 -1.89 -13.36 8.86
C ARG A 31 -2.83 -13.39 7.65
N MET A 32 -4.11 -13.68 7.85
CA MET A 32 -5.09 -13.65 6.77
C MET A 32 -5.26 -12.23 6.22
N ALA A 33 -5.38 -11.23 7.09
CA ALA A 33 -5.51 -9.84 6.69
C ALA A 33 -4.31 -9.37 5.86
N MET A 34 -3.08 -9.63 6.31
CA MET A 34 -1.86 -9.30 5.57
C MET A 34 -1.81 -10.03 4.22
N THR A 35 -2.20 -11.30 4.17
CA THR A 35 -2.25 -12.08 2.93
C THR A 35 -3.25 -11.49 1.94
N THR A 36 -4.45 -11.12 2.42
CA THR A 36 -5.47 -10.47 1.60
C THR A 36 -4.97 -9.12 1.08
N TRP A 37 -4.35 -8.31 1.94
CA TRP A 37 -3.77 -7.02 1.54
C TRP A 37 -2.66 -7.17 0.50
N GLN A 38 -1.78 -8.17 0.66
CA GLN A 38 -0.74 -8.47 -0.32
C GLN A 38 -1.34 -8.82 -1.68
N ASN A 39 -2.35 -9.69 -1.72
CA ASN A 39 -3.02 -10.07 -2.96
C ASN A 39 -3.68 -8.87 -3.66
N VAL A 40 -4.30 -7.97 -2.89
CA VAL A 40 -4.86 -6.72 -3.42
C VAL A 40 -3.75 -5.85 -4.01
N PHE A 41 -2.66 -5.66 -3.27
CA PHE A 41 -1.53 -4.84 -3.70
C PHE A 41 -0.87 -5.39 -4.98
N ASP A 42 -0.63 -6.70 -5.04
CA ASP A 42 -0.09 -7.37 -6.23
C ASP A 42 -1.02 -7.22 -7.44
N GLY A 43 -2.33 -7.35 -7.21
CA GLY A 43 -3.34 -7.12 -8.25
C GLY A 43 -3.30 -5.70 -8.81
N GLN A 44 -3.24 -4.68 -7.95
CA GLN A 44 -3.12 -3.28 -8.37
C GLN A 44 -1.79 -3.03 -9.10
N MET A 45 -0.69 -3.55 -8.57
CA MET A 45 0.64 -3.40 -9.17
C MET A 45 0.72 -4.03 -10.57
N GLN A 46 0.07 -5.18 -10.77
CA GLN A 46 -0.06 -5.79 -12.11
C GLN A 46 -0.91 -4.95 -13.06
N GLN A 47 -2.00 -4.33 -12.59
CA GLN A 47 -2.81 -3.45 -13.42
C GLN A 47 -2.02 -2.22 -13.87
N VAL A 48 -1.33 -1.55 -12.95
CA VAL A 48 -0.46 -0.41 -13.26
C VAL A 48 0.65 -0.82 -14.24
N SER A 49 1.29 -1.97 -14.03
CA SER A 49 2.36 -2.46 -14.90
C SER A 49 1.92 -2.68 -16.34
N LYS A 50 0.64 -3.04 -16.57
CA LYS A 50 0.08 -3.19 -17.94
C LYS A 50 -0.09 -1.85 -18.67
N THR A 51 -0.20 -0.75 -17.93
CA THR A 51 -0.36 0.59 -18.51
C THR A 51 0.98 1.25 -18.90
N ILE A 52 2.10 0.67 -18.46
CA ILE A 52 3.43 1.20 -18.71
C ILE A 52 4.04 0.50 -19.92
N GLU A 53 4.75 1.26 -20.76
CA GLU A 53 5.38 0.77 -21.99
C GLU A 53 6.33 -0.41 -21.74
N ILE A 54 6.33 -1.35 -22.71
CA ILE A 54 7.05 -2.63 -22.65
C ILE A 54 8.59 -2.42 -22.70
N SER A 55 9.06 -1.24 -23.09
CA SER A 55 10.48 -0.87 -23.25
C SER A 55 11.28 -0.87 -21.94
N GLY A 56 10.63 -0.97 -20.77
CA GLY A 56 11.30 -1.00 -19.46
C GLY A 56 11.84 0.36 -18.99
N VAL A 57 11.85 1.36 -19.86
CA VAL A 57 12.18 2.76 -19.59
C VAL A 57 11.20 3.68 -20.33
N LEU A 58 10.93 4.84 -19.76
CA LEU A 58 10.05 5.87 -20.31
C LEU A 58 10.86 7.12 -20.64
N ASP A 59 10.73 7.59 -21.88
CA ASP A 59 11.16 8.93 -22.26
C ASP A 59 10.14 9.99 -21.76
N PRO A 60 10.41 11.30 -21.92
CA PRO A 60 9.50 12.34 -21.44
C PRO A 60 8.05 12.22 -21.97
N GLU A 61 7.89 11.78 -23.22
CA GLU A 61 6.58 11.60 -23.84
C GLU A 61 5.85 10.37 -23.29
N GLY A 62 6.55 9.24 -23.16
CA GLY A 62 6.05 8.02 -22.53
C GLY A 62 5.63 8.26 -21.07
N PHE A 63 6.41 9.05 -20.34
CA PHE A 63 6.08 9.49 -18.98
C PHE A 63 4.77 10.30 -18.95
N ALA A 64 4.64 11.30 -19.82
CA ALA A 64 3.42 12.11 -19.92
C ALA A 64 2.18 11.27 -20.28
N ARG A 65 2.31 10.34 -21.23
CA ARG A 65 1.25 9.39 -21.59
C ARG A 65 0.88 8.51 -20.40
N CYS A 66 1.86 8.03 -19.65
CA CYS A 66 1.63 7.14 -18.52
C CYS A 66 0.93 7.84 -17.34
N LEU A 67 1.30 9.09 -17.04
CA LEU A 67 0.58 9.91 -16.06
C LEU A 67 -0.90 10.08 -16.46
N THR A 68 -1.15 10.45 -17.72
CA THR A 68 -2.50 10.66 -18.25
C THR A 68 -3.32 9.36 -18.21
N ALA A 69 -2.72 8.22 -18.58
CA ALA A 69 -3.38 6.92 -18.57
C ALA A 69 -3.75 6.42 -17.16
N ASN A 70 -3.16 7.00 -16.12
CA ASN A 70 -3.41 6.65 -14.72
C ASN A 70 -4.20 7.72 -13.96
N ASP A 71 -4.80 8.68 -14.68
CA ASP A 71 -5.59 9.79 -14.11
C ASP A 71 -4.78 10.68 -13.17
N LEU A 72 -3.47 10.82 -13.44
CA LEU A 72 -2.58 11.70 -12.70
C LEU A 72 -2.44 13.02 -13.47
N GLU A 73 -3.27 13.98 -13.10
CA GLU A 73 -3.29 15.31 -13.71
C GLU A 73 -2.18 16.21 -13.14
N PHE A 74 -1.30 16.66 -14.02
CA PHE A 74 -0.24 17.62 -13.72
C PHE A 74 -0.20 18.66 -14.84
N THR A 75 0.06 19.90 -14.48
CA THR A 75 0.37 20.94 -15.47
C THR A 75 1.66 20.59 -16.21
N THR A 76 1.89 21.24 -17.36
CA THR A 76 3.12 21.01 -18.13
C THR A 76 4.38 21.29 -17.31
N GLY A 77 4.40 22.35 -16.49
CA GLY A 77 5.55 22.67 -15.62
C GLY A 77 5.80 21.60 -14.56
N GLU A 78 4.75 21.20 -13.84
CA GLU A 78 4.86 20.16 -12.80
C GLU A 78 5.31 18.81 -13.37
N ARG A 79 4.90 18.48 -14.60
CA ARG A 79 5.37 17.26 -15.28
C ARG A 79 6.87 17.29 -15.53
N TYR A 80 7.43 18.41 -15.95
CA TYR A 80 8.89 18.52 -16.14
C TYR A 80 9.64 18.44 -14.82
N GLU A 81 9.17 19.15 -13.79
CA GLU A 81 9.78 19.10 -12.46
C GLU A 81 9.76 17.68 -11.88
N LEU A 82 8.62 16.97 -12.03
CA LEU A 82 8.50 15.59 -11.59
C LEU A 82 9.38 14.64 -12.41
N PHE A 83 9.49 14.86 -13.71
CA PHE A 83 10.39 14.07 -14.56
C PHE A 83 11.84 14.21 -14.09
N ASP A 84 12.31 15.44 -13.87
CA ASP A 84 13.66 15.73 -13.37
C ASP A 84 13.88 15.07 -12.01
N LEU A 85 12.92 15.15 -11.09
CA LEU A 85 12.99 14.47 -9.79
C LEU A 85 13.13 12.95 -9.92
N MET A 86 12.48 12.35 -10.91
CA MET A 86 12.50 10.90 -11.10
C MET A 86 13.78 10.39 -11.78
N THR A 87 14.52 11.26 -12.49
CA THR A 87 15.75 10.91 -13.20
C THR A 87 17.04 11.33 -12.46
N GLN A 88 16.95 12.13 -11.39
CA GLN A 88 18.09 12.62 -10.57
C GLN A 88 19.09 11.56 -10.07
N GLU A 89 18.68 10.29 -9.91
CA GLU A 89 19.52 9.22 -9.37
C GLU A 89 20.18 8.34 -10.45
N GLY A 90 20.03 8.69 -11.74
CA GLY A 90 20.47 7.83 -12.85
C GLY A 90 20.62 8.56 -14.17
N ASP A 91 20.15 7.92 -15.25
CA ASP A 91 20.12 8.55 -16.57
C ASP A 91 19.06 9.67 -16.57
N GLU A 92 19.52 10.92 -16.67
CA GLU A 92 18.69 12.12 -16.66
C GLU A 92 17.65 12.14 -17.81
N SER A 93 17.80 11.28 -18.81
CA SER A 93 16.96 11.26 -20.00
C SER A 93 15.78 10.29 -19.97
N VAL A 94 15.76 9.32 -19.04
CA VAL A 94 14.72 8.27 -19.01
C VAL A 94 14.36 7.81 -17.60
N ILE A 95 13.09 7.47 -17.40
CA ILE A 95 12.56 6.94 -16.14
C ILE A 95 12.41 5.42 -16.25
N PRO A 96 13.03 4.61 -15.37
CA PRO A 96 12.78 3.17 -15.33
C PRO A 96 11.29 2.87 -15.04
N SER A 97 10.69 1.93 -15.79
CA SER A 97 9.28 1.56 -15.61
C SER A 97 8.93 1.18 -14.17
N LYS A 98 9.87 0.57 -13.44
CA LYS A 98 9.70 0.25 -12.02
C LYS A 98 9.48 1.49 -11.14
N LYS A 99 10.21 2.59 -11.39
CA LYS A 99 10.02 3.86 -10.66
C LYS A 99 8.65 4.45 -10.96
N MET A 100 8.19 4.33 -12.21
CA MET A 100 6.86 4.78 -12.61
C MET A 100 5.74 3.98 -11.93
N VAL A 101 5.85 2.65 -11.87
CA VAL A 101 4.91 1.79 -11.13
C VAL A 101 4.81 2.25 -9.67
N GLN A 102 5.96 2.49 -9.03
CA GLN A 102 6.01 2.90 -7.64
C GLN A 102 5.29 4.25 -7.43
N LEU A 103 5.57 5.25 -8.27
CA LEU A 103 4.92 6.56 -8.20
C LEU A 103 3.38 6.42 -8.29
N ILE A 104 2.88 5.65 -9.26
CA ILE A 104 1.44 5.48 -9.46
C ILE A 104 0.81 4.76 -8.26
N MET A 105 1.44 3.70 -7.77
CA MET A 105 0.97 2.96 -6.60
C MET A 105 0.89 3.88 -5.37
N GLU A 106 1.91 4.70 -5.15
CA GLU A 106 1.93 5.66 -4.06
C GLU A 106 0.84 6.73 -4.19
N ALA A 107 0.70 7.31 -5.38
CA ALA A 107 -0.27 8.36 -5.66
C ALA A 107 -1.73 7.88 -5.54
N LYS A 108 -2.05 6.68 -6.05
CA LYS A 108 -3.42 6.16 -6.10
C LYS A 108 -3.85 5.40 -4.85
N HIS A 109 -2.93 4.71 -4.18
CA HIS A 109 -3.29 3.69 -3.19
C HIS A 109 -2.64 3.87 -1.81
N LEU A 110 -1.53 4.61 -1.70
CA LEU A 110 -0.80 4.74 -0.43
C LEU A 110 -0.89 6.13 0.20
N ARG A 111 -1.52 7.10 -0.47
CA ARG A 111 -1.83 8.38 0.16
C ARG A 111 -2.89 8.19 1.25
N PRO A 112 -2.67 8.73 2.47
CA PRO A 112 -3.71 8.75 3.49
C PRO A 112 -4.96 9.41 2.90
N ALA A 113 -6.11 8.75 3.02
CA ALA A 113 -7.37 9.37 2.64
C ALA A 113 -7.55 10.63 3.48
N VAL A 114 -7.36 11.80 2.87
CA VAL A 114 -7.89 13.04 3.44
C VAL A 114 -9.40 12.82 3.44
N PRO A 115 -10.07 12.77 4.60
CA PRO A 115 -11.52 12.58 4.59
C PRO A 115 -12.12 13.78 3.86
N SER A 116 -12.84 13.53 2.77
CA SER A 116 -13.60 14.53 2.00
C SER A 116 -14.78 15.14 2.78
N SER A 117 -14.67 15.27 4.10
CA SER A 117 -15.65 15.88 4.99
C SER A 117 -15.30 17.35 5.27
N THR A 118 -15.20 18.17 4.23
CA THR A 118 -15.18 19.62 4.41
C THR A 118 -15.88 20.35 3.26
N LEU A 119 -17.11 19.98 2.93
CA LEU A 119 -17.95 20.74 2.01
C LEU A 119 -19.43 20.53 2.38
N THR A 120 -19.87 21.15 3.47
CA THR A 120 -21.26 21.60 3.68
C THR A 120 -21.34 22.38 5.00
N ALA A 121 -21.08 23.68 4.92
CA ALA A 121 -21.67 24.67 5.82
C ALA A 121 -21.74 25.98 5.02
N SER A 122 -22.89 26.18 4.39
CA SER A 122 -23.34 27.47 3.86
C SER A 122 -24.33 28.07 4.86
#